data_AF-A0A2U8DRC3-F1
#
_entry.id   AF-A0A2U8DRC3-F1
#
_cell.length_a   1.000
_cell.length_b   1.000
_cell.length_c   1.000
_cell.angle_alpha   90.00
_cell.angle_beta   90.00
_cell.angle_gamma   90.00
#
_symmetry.space_group_name_H-M   'P 1'
#
loop_
_entity.id
_entity.type
_entity.pdbx_description
1 polymer ?
#
loop_
_entity_poly.entity_id
_entity_poly.type
_entity_poly.pdbx_seq_one_letter_code
_entity_poly.pdbx_strand_id
1 'polypeptide(L)'
;METLYVISPNDDLSDRLKLMTQNFIKNFHSIKYIKNFAHPTNLKNKKLLFLLELDSNGFDLPMLKFLKELNLNDKNAFENCIGALLINSDSELGTKRSAQDIIFISNNLGCKFLGHPIIEATKSLKNFLNWQRNLNIPLEQICLKLSYDLGKRLSEYENAIPLTERKKKITVLYSSTHKFSNTLDLWHMISQYLDNFVIKEIHIENGKILDCKGCSYKLCLHYGNQNKCFYGGFMVDNVIPAIEEADGIVWLCPNYNDAIAANLTAVINRITVLYNKMSFHNKSMFGIIVSGNSGSDSVAKQLIGALNINKGFMLPAHAIITETANNPKAIFKVENITYKAENFAKHIINGV
;
A
#
# COMPACT_ATOMS: atom_id res chain seq x y z
N MET A 1 4.96 -26.17 5.45
CA MET A 1 4.21 -26.37 4.19
C MET A 1 3.00 -25.47 4.23
N GLU A 2 2.93 -24.46 3.36
CA GLU A 2 1.96 -23.39 3.50
C GLU A 2 0.73 -23.59 2.61
N THR A 3 -0.44 -23.44 3.21
CA THR A 3 -1.74 -23.44 2.55
C THR A 3 -2.10 -22.02 2.11
N LEU A 4 -2.46 -21.84 0.84
CA LEU A 4 -3.07 -20.60 0.34
C LEU A 4 -4.58 -20.64 0.53
N TYR A 5 -5.14 -19.54 1.01
CA TYR A 5 -6.58 -19.34 1.12
C TYR A 5 -7.04 -18.37 0.03
N VAL A 6 -7.80 -18.87 -0.93
CA VAL A 6 -8.30 -18.12 -2.08
C VAL A 6 -9.71 -17.61 -1.76
N ILE A 7 -9.84 -16.31 -1.54
CA ILE A 7 -11.11 -15.62 -1.30
C ILE A 7 -11.74 -15.34 -2.66
N SER A 8 -12.79 -16.09 -2.98
CA SER A 8 -13.47 -16.09 -4.28
C SER A 8 -14.98 -16.20 -4.10
N PRO A 9 -15.63 -15.17 -3.54
CA PRO A 9 -17.07 -15.17 -3.31
C PRO A 9 -17.90 -15.01 -4.58
N ASN A 10 -17.29 -14.56 -5.68
CA ASN A 10 -17.93 -14.54 -6.98
C ASN A 10 -17.82 -15.93 -7.64
N ASP A 11 -18.97 -16.53 -7.98
CA ASP A 11 -19.03 -17.83 -8.67
C ASP A 11 -18.84 -17.72 -10.19
N ASP A 12 -19.07 -16.53 -10.75
CA ASP A 12 -19.00 -16.27 -12.20
C ASP A 12 -17.64 -15.68 -12.59
N LEU A 13 -16.58 -16.48 -12.44
CA LEU A 13 -15.23 -16.08 -12.85
C LEU A 13 -15.01 -16.31 -14.36
N SER A 14 -14.43 -15.31 -15.03
CA SER A 14 -13.97 -15.45 -16.41
C SER A 14 -12.87 -16.51 -16.55
N ASP A 15 -12.74 -17.07 -17.75
CA ASP A 15 -11.65 -18.00 -18.07
C ASP A 15 -10.28 -17.35 -17.88
N ARG A 16 -10.18 -16.04 -18.12
CA ARG A 16 -8.95 -15.29 -17.89
C ARG A 16 -8.56 -15.30 -16.42
N LEU A 17 -9.47 -14.96 -15.51
CA LEU A 17 -9.18 -14.94 -14.08
C LEU A 17 -8.91 -16.34 -13.52
N LYS A 18 -9.60 -17.36 -14.05
CA LYS A 18 -9.31 -18.78 -13.74
C LYS A 18 -7.88 -19.15 -14.14
N LEU A 19 -7.43 -18.79 -15.34
CA LEU A 19 -6.06 -19.05 -15.81
C LEU A 19 -5.00 -18.29 -15.01
N MET A 20 -5.27 -17.01 -14.66
CA MET A 20 -4.41 -16.23 -13.77
C MET A 20 -4.24 -16.93 -12.42
N THR A 21 -5.36 -17.38 -11.84
CA THR A 21 -5.39 -18.11 -10.56
C THR A 21 -4.60 -19.41 -10.66
N GLN A 22 -4.82 -20.22 -11.69
CA GLN A 22 -4.08 -21.47 -11.92
C GLN A 22 -2.56 -21.25 -11.99
N ASN A 23 -2.10 -20.13 -12.55
CA ASN A 23 -0.68 -19.81 -12.61
C ASN A 23 -0.14 -19.31 -11.27
N PHE A 24 -0.90 -18.49 -10.56
CA PHE A 24 -0.53 -18.00 -9.23
C PHE A 24 -0.32 -19.13 -8.23
N ILE A 25 -1.23 -20.11 -8.19
CA ILE A 25 -1.25 -21.15 -7.16
C ILE A 25 -0.15 -22.21 -7.30
N LYS A 26 0.60 -22.24 -8.41
CA LYS A 26 1.64 -23.25 -8.70
C LYS A 26 2.73 -23.34 -7.63
N ASN A 27 2.96 -22.27 -6.88
CA ASN A 27 4.00 -22.20 -5.84
C ASN A 27 3.48 -22.59 -4.45
N PHE A 28 2.23 -23.07 -4.33
CA PHE A 28 1.62 -23.47 -3.07
C PHE A 28 1.28 -24.97 -3.07
N HIS A 29 1.52 -25.64 -1.94
CA HIS A 29 1.27 -27.08 -1.83
C HIS A 29 -0.20 -27.43 -1.59
N SER A 30 -0.96 -26.52 -0.98
CA SER A 30 -2.36 -26.74 -0.60
C SER A 30 -3.16 -25.48 -0.81
N ILE A 31 -4.36 -25.62 -1.39
CA ILE A 31 -5.24 -24.51 -1.73
C ILE A 31 -6.60 -24.73 -1.06
N LYS A 32 -7.14 -23.68 -0.41
CA LYS A 32 -8.48 -23.67 0.15
C LYS A 32 -9.27 -22.49 -0.42
N TYR A 33 -10.39 -22.77 -1.08
CA TYR A 33 -11.28 -21.74 -1.60
C TYR A 33 -12.31 -21.33 -0.55
N ILE A 34 -12.48 -20.03 -0.35
CA ILE A 34 -13.44 -19.42 0.56
C ILE A 34 -14.44 -18.64 -0.29
N LYS A 35 -15.64 -19.19 -0.44
CA LYS A 35 -16.73 -18.60 -1.24
C LYS A 35 -17.72 -17.77 -0.42
N ASN A 36 -17.86 -18.10 0.85
CA ASN A 36 -18.74 -17.39 1.75
C ASN A 36 -18.07 -17.24 3.11
N PHE A 37 -18.48 -16.22 3.85
CA PHE A 37 -18.15 -16.13 5.25
C PHE A 37 -19.27 -16.79 6.06
N ALA A 38 -19.19 -18.12 6.19
CA ALA A 38 -19.99 -18.82 7.19
C ALA A 38 -19.16 -18.89 8.48
N HIS A 39 -19.70 -18.36 9.58
CA HIS A 39 -19.12 -18.61 10.90
C HIS A 39 -19.14 -20.13 11.14
N PRO A 40 -18.03 -20.80 11.52
CA PRO A 40 -16.78 -20.27 12.07
C PRO A 40 -15.56 -20.33 11.10
N THR A 41 -15.54 -19.56 10.02
CA THR A 41 -14.35 -19.48 9.14
C THR A 41 -13.25 -18.61 9.76
N ASN A 42 -12.23 -19.23 10.38
CA ASN A 42 -11.06 -18.50 10.89
C ASN A 42 -10.04 -18.23 9.78
N LEU A 43 -9.84 -16.95 9.44
CA LEU A 43 -8.91 -16.50 8.39
C LEU A 43 -7.62 -15.91 8.93
N LYS A 44 -7.35 -15.94 10.24
CA LYS A 44 -6.13 -15.40 10.86
C LYS A 44 -4.89 -16.26 10.56
N ASN A 45 -3.72 -15.61 10.53
CA ASN A 45 -2.41 -16.23 10.30
C ASN A 45 -2.29 -16.97 8.96
N LYS A 46 -2.96 -16.47 7.90
CA LYS A 46 -3.01 -17.11 6.58
C LYS A 46 -2.38 -16.26 5.47
N LYS A 47 -1.92 -16.93 4.41
CA LYS A 47 -1.65 -16.30 3.12
C LYS A 47 -2.96 -16.26 2.32
N LEU A 48 -3.32 -15.08 1.86
CA LEU A 48 -4.61 -14.81 1.21
C LEU A 48 -4.40 -14.42 -0.25
N LEU A 49 -5.24 -14.96 -1.13
CA LEU A 49 -5.39 -14.47 -2.50
C LEU A 49 -6.83 -14.01 -2.68
N PHE A 50 -7.04 -12.74 -2.99
CA PHE A 50 -8.36 -12.20 -3.33
C PHE A 50 -8.53 -12.23 -4.85
N LEU A 51 -9.63 -12.84 -5.31
CA LEU A 51 -10.01 -12.82 -6.73
C LEU A 51 -11.12 -11.79 -6.93
N LEU A 52 -10.89 -10.84 -7.84
CA LEU A 52 -11.87 -9.82 -8.19
C LEU A 52 -12.25 -9.98 -9.66
N GLU A 53 -13.51 -10.27 -9.91
CA GLU A 53 -14.12 -10.22 -11.24
C GLU A 53 -15.00 -8.98 -11.30
N LEU A 54 -14.51 -7.94 -11.98
CA LEU A 54 -15.18 -6.64 -12.03
C LEU A 54 -16.23 -6.63 -13.14
N ASP A 55 -17.42 -6.16 -12.78
CA ASP A 55 -18.47 -5.84 -13.74
C ASP A 55 -18.12 -4.63 -14.62
N SER A 56 -19.02 -4.29 -15.54
CA SER A 56 -18.87 -3.16 -16.47
C SER A 56 -18.77 -1.79 -15.78
N ASN A 57 -19.18 -1.69 -14.51
CA ASN A 57 -19.06 -0.49 -13.67
C ASN A 57 -17.80 -0.51 -12.78
N GLY A 58 -16.99 -1.57 -12.90
CA GLY A 58 -15.75 -1.76 -12.17
C GLY A 58 -15.95 -2.23 -10.74
N PHE A 59 -17.02 -2.96 -10.41
CA PHE A 59 -17.29 -3.48 -9.06
C PHE A 59 -17.34 -5.01 -9.04
N ASP A 60 -16.93 -5.58 -7.91
CA ASP A 60 -17.19 -6.99 -7.57
C ASP A 60 -18.10 -7.00 -6.32
N LEU A 61 -19.42 -7.01 -6.56
CA LEU A 61 -20.41 -6.95 -5.47
C LEU A 61 -20.32 -8.14 -4.51
N PRO A 62 -20.12 -9.40 -4.97
CA PRO A 62 -19.87 -10.53 -4.08
C PRO A 62 -18.68 -10.31 -3.14
N MET A 63 -17.56 -9.79 -3.64
CA MET A 63 -16.38 -9.47 -2.81
C MET A 63 -16.68 -8.39 -1.77
N LEU A 64 -17.36 -7.32 -2.17
CA LEU A 64 -17.75 -6.26 -1.24
C LEU A 64 -18.70 -6.76 -0.16
N LYS A 65 -19.65 -7.64 -0.50
CA LYS A 65 -20.54 -8.28 0.46
C LYS A 65 -19.78 -9.17 1.44
N PHE A 66 -18.84 -9.98 0.94
CA PHE A 66 -17.98 -10.84 1.78
C PHE A 66 -17.20 -10.01 2.82
N LEU A 67 -16.53 -8.93 2.39
CA LEU A 67 -15.77 -8.07 3.30
C LEU A 67 -16.67 -7.30 4.29
N LYS A 68 -17.87 -6.89 3.87
CA LYS A 68 -18.85 -6.27 4.76
C LYS A 68 -19.26 -7.23 5.87
N GLU A 69 -19.62 -8.48 5.53
CA GLU A 69 -19.99 -9.50 6.51
C GLU A 69 -18.83 -9.81 7.45
N LEU A 70 -17.61 -9.94 6.93
CA LEU A 70 -16.41 -10.16 7.73
C LEU A 70 -16.17 -9.04 8.75
N ASN A 71 -16.22 -7.78 8.29
CA ASN A 71 -15.99 -6.58 9.11
C ASN A 71 -17.07 -6.37 10.18
N LEU A 72 -18.29 -6.86 9.98
CA LEU A 72 -19.35 -6.80 10.99
C LEU A 72 -19.12 -7.82 12.12
N ASN A 73 -18.44 -8.94 11.85
CA ASN A 73 -18.27 -10.03 12.80
C ASN A 73 -16.94 -9.99 13.56
N ASP A 74 -15.82 -9.67 12.89
CA ASP A 74 -14.50 -9.59 13.52
C ASP A 74 -13.66 -8.46 12.90
N LYS A 75 -13.33 -7.44 13.72
CA LYS A 75 -12.50 -6.30 13.31
C LYS A 75 -11.04 -6.66 13.05
N ASN A 76 -10.61 -7.85 13.44
CA ASN A 76 -9.26 -8.38 13.25
C ASN A 76 -9.29 -9.70 12.48
N ALA A 77 -10.29 -9.91 11.61
CA ALA A 77 -10.49 -11.17 10.90
C ALA A 77 -9.30 -11.64 10.06
N PHE A 78 -8.42 -10.72 9.66
CA PHE A 78 -7.20 -10.99 8.89
C PHE A 78 -5.92 -10.77 9.71
N GLU A 79 -6.00 -10.83 11.04
CA GLU A 79 -4.84 -10.73 11.92
C GLU A 79 -3.71 -11.66 11.48
N ASN A 80 -2.50 -11.10 11.36
CA ASN A 80 -1.28 -11.78 10.91
C ASN A 80 -1.35 -12.39 9.50
N CYS A 81 -2.31 -11.97 8.67
CA CYS A 81 -2.38 -12.40 7.29
C CYS A 81 -1.48 -11.58 6.37
N ILE A 82 -1.16 -12.16 5.22
CA ILE A 82 -0.60 -11.43 4.09
C ILE A 82 -1.36 -11.74 2.81
N GLY A 83 -1.71 -10.69 2.07
CA GLY A 83 -2.60 -10.77 0.91
C GLY A 83 -1.93 -10.41 -0.41
N ALA A 84 -2.51 -10.94 -1.49
CA ALA A 84 -2.32 -10.51 -2.87
C ALA A 84 -3.67 -10.52 -3.62
N LEU A 85 -3.76 -9.77 -4.72
CA LEU A 85 -4.99 -9.65 -5.52
C LEU A 85 -4.72 -10.06 -6.97
N LEU A 86 -5.66 -10.81 -7.54
CA LEU A 86 -5.81 -10.97 -8.99
C LEU A 86 -7.13 -10.33 -9.40
N ILE A 87 -7.07 -9.45 -10.39
CA ILE A 87 -8.21 -8.65 -10.82
C ILE A 87 -8.40 -8.83 -12.30
N ASN A 88 -9.61 -9.21 -12.73
CA ASN A 88 -10.02 -9.14 -14.13
C ASN A 88 -11.13 -8.11 -14.29
N SER A 89 -11.15 -7.44 -15.44
CA SER A 89 -12.24 -6.54 -15.83
C SER A 89 -12.49 -6.63 -17.33
N ASP A 90 -13.76 -6.50 -17.70
CA ASP A 90 -14.23 -6.29 -19.07
C ASP A 90 -14.12 -4.82 -19.54
N SER A 91 -13.59 -3.94 -18.69
CA SER A 91 -13.35 -2.52 -18.89
C SER A 91 -11.86 -2.16 -18.82
N GLU A 92 -11.53 -0.97 -19.33
CA GLU A 92 -10.19 -0.36 -19.14
C GLU A 92 -10.08 0.42 -17.83
N LEU A 93 -11.21 0.64 -17.14
CA LEU A 93 -11.32 1.48 -15.97
C LEU A 93 -11.66 0.65 -14.72
N GLY A 94 -11.32 1.19 -13.55
CA GLY A 94 -11.80 0.67 -12.26
C GLY A 94 -10.87 -0.30 -11.55
N THR A 95 -10.00 -1.04 -12.23
CA THR A 95 -9.14 -2.07 -11.61
C THR A 95 -8.31 -1.53 -10.43
N LYS A 96 -7.65 -0.37 -10.61
CA LYS A 96 -6.87 0.29 -9.54
C LYS A 96 -7.73 0.78 -8.38
N ARG A 97 -8.91 1.34 -8.66
CA ARG A 97 -9.86 1.81 -7.63
C ARG A 97 -10.30 0.63 -6.77
N SER A 98 -10.76 -0.44 -7.41
CA SER A 98 -11.25 -1.63 -6.72
C SER A 98 -10.12 -2.31 -5.93
N ALA A 99 -8.90 -2.36 -6.47
CA ALA A 99 -7.73 -2.80 -5.71
C ALA A 99 -7.51 -1.99 -4.42
N GLN A 100 -7.56 -0.65 -4.52
CA GLN A 100 -7.38 0.24 -3.37
C GLN A 100 -8.47 0.04 -2.32
N ASP A 101 -9.73 -0.11 -2.73
CA ASP A 101 -10.84 -0.37 -1.80
C ASP A 101 -10.66 -1.70 -1.06
N ILE A 102 -10.37 -2.80 -1.78
CA ILE A 102 -10.17 -4.12 -1.16
C ILE A 102 -8.95 -4.13 -0.24
N ILE A 103 -7.84 -3.52 -0.65
CA ILE A 103 -6.62 -3.42 0.18
C ILE A 103 -6.89 -2.58 1.43
N PHE A 104 -7.53 -1.42 1.30
CA PHE A 104 -7.84 -0.55 2.44
C PHE A 104 -8.72 -1.27 3.48
N ILE A 105 -9.82 -1.89 3.03
CA ILE A 105 -10.74 -2.62 3.91
C ILE A 105 -10.02 -3.80 4.58
N SER A 106 -9.29 -4.60 3.81
CA SER A 106 -8.60 -5.79 4.34
C SER A 106 -7.44 -5.42 5.27
N ASN A 107 -6.76 -4.31 5.01
CA ASN A 107 -5.69 -3.80 5.87
C ASN A 107 -6.20 -3.36 7.24
N ASN A 108 -7.37 -2.71 7.26
CA ASN A 108 -8.08 -2.35 8.49
C ASN A 108 -8.60 -3.56 9.27
N LEU A 109 -8.69 -4.73 8.63
CA LEU A 109 -9.02 -6.00 9.27
C LEU A 109 -7.78 -6.80 9.72
N GLY A 110 -6.58 -6.24 9.55
CA GLY A 110 -5.31 -6.85 9.99
C GLY A 110 -4.46 -7.48 8.89
N CYS A 111 -4.85 -7.40 7.62
CA CYS A 111 -4.10 -8.00 6.52
C CYS A 111 -2.89 -7.13 6.11
N LYS A 112 -1.72 -7.73 6.00
CA LYS A 112 -0.52 -7.13 5.38
C LYS A 112 -0.57 -7.29 3.87
N PHE A 113 0.13 -6.43 3.13
CA PHE A 113 0.33 -6.61 1.69
C PHE A 113 1.79 -6.40 1.29
N LEU A 114 2.29 -7.28 0.42
CA LEU A 114 3.59 -7.11 -0.22
C LEU A 114 3.64 -5.82 -1.03
N GLY A 115 4.85 -5.34 -1.34
CA GLY A 115 5.01 -4.34 -2.40
C GLY A 115 4.52 -4.86 -3.75
N HIS A 116 3.79 -4.07 -4.53
CA HIS A 116 3.12 -4.54 -5.75
C HIS A 116 2.30 -5.82 -5.52
N PRO A 117 1.25 -5.78 -4.69
CA PRO A 117 0.51 -6.96 -4.30
C PRO A 117 -0.56 -7.38 -5.31
N ILE A 118 -0.62 -6.76 -6.50
CA ILE A 118 -1.72 -6.96 -7.45
C ILE A 118 -1.21 -7.29 -8.85
N ILE A 119 -1.94 -8.18 -9.54
CA ILE A 119 -1.94 -8.26 -11.01
C ILE A 119 -3.35 -7.94 -11.49
N GLU A 120 -3.46 -6.91 -12.34
CA GLU A 120 -4.74 -6.48 -12.91
C GLU A 120 -4.76 -6.70 -14.42
N ALA A 121 -5.78 -7.39 -14.92
CA ALA A 121 -6.04 -7.59 -16.34
C ALA A 121 -7.18 -6.67 -16.77
N THR A 122 -6.86 -5.56 -17.43
CA THR A 122 -7.89 -4.73 -18.09
C THR A 122 -8.42 -5.43 -19.34
N LYS A 123 -9.53 -4.95 -19.90
CA LYS A 123 -10.19 -5.55 -21.07
C LYS A 123 -9.20 -5.97 -22.16
N SER A 124 -8.40 -5.02 -22.65
CA SER A 124 -7.44 -5.21 -23.74
C SER A 124 -6.05 -5.65 -23.31
N LEU A 125 -5.78 -5.78 -22.01
CA LEU A 125 -4.45 -6.10 -21.47
C LEU A 125 -3.36 -5.06 -21.85
N LYS A 126 -3.74 -3.88 -22.36
CA LYS A 126 -2.80 -2.84 -22.79
C LYS A 126 -1.94 -2.30 -21.64
N ASN A 127 -2.41 -2.43 -20.41
CA ASN A 127 -1.62 -2.14 -19.24
C ASN A 127 -0.31 -2.97 -19.21
N PHE A 128 -0.24 -4.12 -19.88
CA PHE A 128 0.96 -4.95 -19.98
C PHE A 128 1.94 -4.61 -21.12
N LEU A 129 1.65 -3.62 -21.98
CA LEU A 129 2.49 -3.29 -23.15
C LEU A 129 3.95 -2.96 -22.80
N ASN A 130 4.20 -2.36 -21.64
CA ASN A 130 5.57 -2.05 -21.20
C ASN A 130 6.40 -3.32 -20.97
N TRP A 131 5.80 -4.39 -20.45
CA TRP A 131 6.48 -5.68 -20.28
C TRP A 131 6.68 -6.38 -21.62
N GLN A 132 5.74 -6.24 -22.56
CA GLN A 132 5.84 -6.86 -23.87
C GLN A 132 7.07 -6.38 -24.65
N ARG A 133 7.40 -5.09 -24.53
CA ARG A 133 8.62 -4.52 -25.13
C ARG A 133 9.91 -5.18 -24.64
N ASN A 134 9.90 -5.73 -23.43
CA ASN A 134 11.07 -6.35 -22.80
C ASN A 134 11.09 -7.88 -22.92
N LEU A 135 9.92 -8.52 -22.85
CA LEU A 135 9.79 -9.98 -22.81
C LEU A 135 9.51 -10.60 -24.20
N ASN A 136 9.01 -9.82 -25.16
CA ASN A 136 8.67 -10.26 -26.51
C ASN A 136 7.73 -11.49 -26.57
N ILE A 137 6.73 -11.54 -25.69
CA ILE A 137 5.68 -12.58 -25.64
C ILE A 137 4.27 -11.95 -25.69
N PRO A 138 3.21 -12.70 -26.03
CA PRO A 138 1.82 -12.20 -26.03
C PRO A 138 1.37 -11.64 -24.67
N LEU A 139 0.47 -10.65 -24.67
CA LEU A 139 0.01 -9.96 -23.45
C LEU A 139 -0.64 -10.92 -22.45
N GLU A 140 -1.36 -11.92 -22.95
CA GLU A 140 -1.97 -12.98 -22.15
C GLU A 140 -0.88 -13.77 -21.40
N GLN A 141 0.22 -14.14 -22.08
CA GLN A 141 1.32 -14.85 -21.44
C GLN A 141 2.04 -13.99 -20.41
N ILE A 142 2.15 -12.68 -20.63
CA ILE A 142 2.67 -11.73 -19.63
C ILE A 142 1.76 -11.72 -18.40
N CYS A 143 0.44 -11.64 -18.58
CA CYS A 143 -0.52 -11.67 -17.49
C CYS A 143 -0.35 -12.93 -16.62
N LEU A 144 -0.23 -14.10 -17.26
CA LEU A 144 -0.04 -15.38 -16.57
C LEU A 144 1.33 -15.47 -15.88
N LYS A 145 2.39 -14.99 -16.54
CA LYS A 145 3.74 -14.93 -15.95
C LYS A 145 3.77 -14.03 -14.71
N LEU A 146 3.19 -12.84 -14.79
CA LEU A 146 3.12 -11.92 -13.65
C LEU A 146 2.28 -12.48 -12.51
N SER A 147 1.19 -13.20 -12.83
CA SER A 147 0.39 -13.92 -11.82
C SER A 147 1.19 -15.01 -11.11
N TYR A 148 1.98 -15.79 -11.87
CA TYR A 148 2.90 -16.78 -11.33
C TYR A 148 3.98 -16.14 -10.44
N ASP A 149 4.62 -15.07 -10.92
CA ASP A 149 5.68 -14.37 -10.19
C ASP A 149 5.17 -13.78 -8.87
N LEU A 150 3.95 -13.24 -8.85
CA LEU A 150 3.32 -12.76 -7.62
C LEU A 150 3.00 -13.90 -6.66
N GLY A 151 2.48 -15.02 -7.17
CA GLY A 151 2.23 -16.22 -6.36
C GLY A 151 3.51 -16.77 -5.73
N LYS A 152 4.62 -16.78 -6.48
CA LYS A 152 5.95 -17.16 -5.98
C LYS A 152 6.38 -16.24 -4.84
N ARG A 153 6.35 -14.92 -5.05
CA ARG A 153 6.72 -13.93 -4.02
C ARG A 153 5.89 -14.07 -2.75
N LEU A 154 4.58 -14.34 -2.89
CA LEU A 154 3.72 -14.58 -1.73
C LEU A 154 4.07 -15.90 -1.03
N SER A 155 4.36 -16.98 -1.77
CA SER A 155 4.76 -18.26 -1.19
C SER A 155 6.10 -18.19 -0.44
N GLU A 156 7.05 -17.40 -0.93
CA GLU A 156 8.39 -17.22 -0.34
C GLU A 156 8.40 -16.20 0.81
N TYR A 157 7.32 -15.42 0.99
CA TYR A 157 7.27 -14.45 2.07
C TYR A 157 7.26 -15.13 3.44
N GLU A 158 8.24 -14.79 4.27
CA GLU A 158 8.32 -15.21 5.66
C GLU A 158 8.00 -14.02 6.57
N ASN A 159 7.16 -14.23 7.58
CA ASN A 159 6.74 -13.19 8.52
C ASN A 159 7.85 -12.77 9.51
N ALA A 160 9.09 -13.24 9.31
CA ALA A 160 10.19 -12.97 10.22
C ALA A 160 10.65 -11.51 10.10
N ILE A 161 10.45 -10.74 11.17
CA ILE A 161 11.18 -9.49 11.39
C ILE A 161 12.63 -9.93 11.59
N PRO A 162 13.59 -9.52 10.74
CA PRO A 162 14.98 -9.89 10.94
C PRO A 162 15.40 -9.40 12.33
N LEU A 163 15.89 -10.30 13.18
CA LEU A 163 16.54 -9.93 14.44
C LEU A 163 17.79 -9.13 14.07
N THR A 164 17.68 -7.80 14.07
CA THR A 164 18.82 -6.93 13.78
C THR A 164 19.27 -6.25 15.06
N GLU A 165 20.57 -6.32 15.35
CA GLU A 165 21.20 -5.59 16.46
C GLU A 165 21.19 -4.07 16.24
N ARG A 166 21.01 -3.61 14.98
CA ARG A 166 20.90 -2.18 14.68
C ARG A 166 19.52 -1.64 15.01
N LYS A 167 19.47 -0.40 15.52
CA LYS A 167 18.22 0.36 15.61
C LYS A 167 17.64 0.56 14.21
N LYS A 168 16.34 0.31 14.09
CA LYS A 168 15.57 0.52 12.86
C LYS A 168 15.38 2.03 12.62
N LYS A 169 15.36 2.43 11.35
CA LYS A 169 15.24 3.83 10.94
C LYS A 169 13.85 4.13 10.41
N ILE A 170 13.22 5.19 10.90
CA ILE A 170 11.95 5.72 10.40
C ILE A 170 12.17 7.09 9.81
N THR A 171 11.74 7.30 8.56
CA THR A 171 11.67 8.63 7.94
C THR A 171 10.24 9.12 7.95
N VAL A 172 10.01 10.33 8.46
CA VAL A 172 8.69 10.97 8.54
C VAL A 172 8.64 12.11 7.53
N LEU A 173 7.64 12.11 6.65
CA LEU A 173 7.47 13.10 5.59
C LEU A 173 6.18 13.87 5.81
N TYR A 174 6.27 15.19 5.89
CA TYR A 174 5.12 16.06 6.10
C TYR A 174 5.29 17.41 5.38
N SER A 175 4.18 18.06 5.05
CA SER A 175 4.19 19.35 4.31
C SER A 175 3.30 20.42 4.94
N SER A 176 2.90 20.24 6.19
CA SER A 176 2.00 21.18 6.85
C SER A 176 2.69 22.53 7.08
N THR A 177 2.14 23.60 6.50
CA THR A 177 2.67 24.97 6.59
C THR A 177 2.14 25.75 7.78
N HIS A 178 1.12 25.23 8.47
CA HIS A 178 0.45 25.95 9.55
C HIS A 178 1.23 25.85 10.84
N LYS A 179 1.20 26.94 11.62
CA LYS A 179 1.70 26.97 13.00
C LYS A 179 1.13 25.85 13.87
N PHE A 180 -0.06 25.36 13.52
CA PHE A 180 -0.75 24.26 14.19
C PHE A 180 -1.23 23.24 13.16
N SER A 181 -0.95 21.96 13.39
CA SER A 181 -1.31 20.87 12.48
C SER A 181 -1.78 19.67 13.29
N ASN A 182 -3.07 19.35 13.19
CA ASN A 182 -3.64 18.20 13.89
C ASN A 182 -2.97 16.87 13.46
N THR A 183 -2.54 16.76 12.20
CA THR A 183 -1.80 15.58 11.70
C THR A 183 -0.41 15.47 12.32
N LEU A 184 0.32 16.58 12.42
CA LEU A 184 1.64 16.60 13.05
C LEU A 184 1.54 16.40 14.57
N ASP A 185 0.53 17.01 15.19
CA ASP A 185 0.23 16.80 16.61
C ASP A 185 -0.07 15.32 16.92
N LEU A 186 -0.85 14.64 16.07
CA LEU A 186 -1.08 13.19 16.20
C LEU A 186 0.22 12.39 16.04
N TRP A 187 1.07 12.74 15.06
CA TRP A 187 2.38 12.10 14.92
C TRP A 187 3.23 12.25 16.17
N HIS A 188 3.30 13.44 16.76
CA HIS A 188 4.07 13.65 18.00
C HIS A 188 3.57 12.77 19.14
N MET A 189 2.25 12.60 19.29
CA MET A 189 1.68 11.66 20.26
C MET A 189 2.11 10.20 19.99
N ILE A 190 2.10 9.77 18.73
CA ILE A 190 2.53 8.43 18.33
C ILE A 190 4.04 8.23 18.59
N SER A 191 4.85 9.22 18.24
CA SER A 191 6.31 9.15 18.32
C SER A 191 6.85 8.97 19.73
N GLN A 192 6.08 9.38 20.76
CA GLN A 192 6.40 9.17 22.18
C GLN A 192 6.49 7.69 22.58
N TYR A 193 5.97 6.78 21.75
CA TYR A 193 5.99 5.34 22.00
C TYR A 193 7.02 4.60 21.12
N LEU A 194 7.90 5.32 20.41
CA LEU A 194 8.83 4.77 19.41
C LEU A 194 10.32 4.92 19.81
N ASP A 195 10.64 4.85 21.11
CA ASP A 195 11.99 5.13 21.67
C ASP A 195 13.13 4.26 21.10
N ASN A 196 12.80 3.09 20.54
CA ASN A 196 13.77 2.15 19.98
C ASN A 196 14.13 2.42 18.51
N PHE A 197 13.53 3.45 17.88
CA PHE A 197 13.77 3.81 16.49
C PHE A 197 14.65 5.06 16.36
N VAL A 198 15.42 5.12 15.27
CA VAL A 198 16.05 6.36 14.82
C VAL A 198 15.05 7.07 13.91
N ILE A 199 14.45 8.14 14.41
CA ILE A 199 13.42 8.90 13.69
C ILE A 199 14.06 10.12 13.03
N LYS A 200 13.85 10.26 11.71
CA LYS A 200 14.24 11.45 10.93
C LYS A 200 12.99 12.10 10.36
N GLU A 201 12.64 13.26 10.90
CA GLU A 201 11.54 14.07 10.38
C GLU A 201 12.02 15.04 9.30
N ILE A 202 11.30 15.09 8.17
CA ILE A 202 11.63 15.96 7.05
C ILE A 202 10.40 16.77 6.67
N HIS A 203 10.49 18.07 6.94
CA HIS A 203 9.50 19.05 6.52
C HIS A 203 9.67 19.44 5.05
N ILE A 204 8.66 19.16 4.24
CA ILE A 204 8.55 19.54 2.83
C ILE A 204 7.81 20.88 2.72
N GLU A 205 8.54 21.97 2.93
CA GLU A 205 8.00 23.32 2.77
C GLU A 205 7.57 23.58 1.32
N ASN A 206 6.57 24.46 1.17
CA ASN A 206 6.09 24.90 -0.12
C ASN A 206 7.22 25.50 -0.96
N GLY A 207 7.32 25.10 -2.23
CA GLY A 207 8.35 25.57 -3.16
C GLY A 207 9.74 24.94 -2.98
N LYS A 208 10.01 24.14 -1.92
CA LYS A 208 11.30 23.44 -1.78
C LYS A 208 11.48 22.29 -2.76
N ILE A 209 10.39 21.73 -3.26
CA ILE A 209 10.40 20.63 -4.22
C ILE A 209 9.77 21.11 -5.52
N LEU A 210 10.58 21.13 -6.57
CA LEU A 210 10.08 21.27 -7.93
C LEU A 210 9.26 20.05 -8.31
N ASP A 211 8.12 20.27 -8.97
CA ASP A 211 7.29 19.20 -9.51
C ASP A 211 8.02 18.38 -10.58
N CYS A 212 7.64 17.11 -10.68
CA CYS A 212 8.13 16.24 -11.74
C CYS A 212 7.50 16.64 -13.09
N LYS A 213 8.31 17.23 -13.98
CA LYS A 213 7.90 17.58 -15.36
C LYS A 213 7.94 16.40 -16.34
N GLY A 214 8.18 15.18 -15.87
CA GLY A 214 8.21 13.98 -16.72
C GLY A 214 9.46 13.86 -17.60
N CYS A 215 10.65 13.72 -17.01
CA CYS A 215 11.86 13.37 -17.75
C CYS A 215 11.72 12.01 -18.48
N SER A 216 12.45 11.80 -19.57
CA SER A 216 12.46 10.51 -20.28
C SER A 216 12.94 9.38 -19.35
N TYR A 217 12.48 8.14 -19.60
CA TYR A 217 12.88 6.98 -18.79
C TYR A 217 14.41 6.82 -18.70
N LYS A 218 15.10 6.96 -19.85
CA LYS A 218 16.57 6.89 -19.91
C LYS A 218 17.23 7.97 -19.05
N LEU A 219 16.69 9.19 -19.05
CA LEU A 219 17.22 10.28 -18.24
C LEU A 219 16.97 10.03 -16.75
N CYS A 220 15.75 9.61 -16.38
CA CYS A 220 15.42 9.25 -15.01
C CYS A 220 16.35 8.16 -14.48
N LEU A 221 16.58 7.10 -15.26
CA LEU A 221 17.48 6.00 -14.92
C LEU A 221 18.94 6.46 -14.77
N HIS A 222 19.43 7.30 -15.69
CA HIS A 222 20.81 7.84 -15.62
C HIS A 222 21.08 8.58 -14.31
N TYR A 223 20.18 9.49 -13.91
CA TYR A 223 20.33 10.23 -12.65
C TYR A 223 20.13 9.33 -11.43
N GLY A 224 19.21 8.37 -11.49
CA GLY A 224 18.97 7.43 -10.39
C GLY A 224 20.21 6.60 -10.03
N ASN A 225 20.97 6.14 -11.03
CA ASN A 225 22.23 5.42 -10.81
C ASN A 225 23.31 6.26 -10.11
N GLN A 226 23.17 7.58 -10.09
CA GLN A 226 24.11 8.51 -9.46
C GLN A 226 23.59 9.08 -8.12
N ASN A 227 22.52 8.52 -7.55
CA ASN A 227 21.81 9.08 -6.40
C ASN A 227 21.36 10.53 -6.61
N LYS A 228 21.05 10.89 -7.86
CA LYS A 228 20.58 12.21 -8.22
C LYS A 228 19.17 12.15 -8.78
N CYS A 229 18.60 13.32 -8.99
CA CYS A 229 17.39 13.54 -9.76
C CYS A 229 17.70 14.65 -10.75
N PHE A 230 17.16 14.60 -11.97
CA PHE A 230 17.33 15.68 -12.96
C PHE A 230 17.00 17.05 -12.38
N TYR A 231 15.97 17.13 -11.54
CA TYR A 231 15.53 18.37 -10.90
C TYR A 231 16.36 18.78 -9.67
N GLY A 232 17.28 17.93 -9.19
CA GLY A 232 18.19 18.24 -8.06
C GLY A 232 17.48 18.71 -6.78
N GLY A 233 18.19 19.54 -6.02
CA GLY A 233 17.68 20.29 -4.86
C GLY A 233 17.29 19.43 -3.67
N PHE A 234 16.38 19.95 -2.85
CA PHE A 234 16.00 19.39 -1.54
C PHE A 234 15.66 17.89 -1.58
N MET A 235 15.07 17.42 -2.68
CA MET A 235 14.78 16.01 -2.91
C MET A 235 16.03 15.13 -2.89
N VAL A 236 17.09 15.54 -3.58
CA VAL A 236 18.36 14.80 -3.66
C VAL A 236 19.14 14.89 -2.36
N ASP A 237 19.15 16.09 -1.76
CA ASP A 237 20.01 16.34 -0.60
C ASP A 237 19.43 15.77 0.70
N ASN A 238 18.09 15.64 0.79
CA ASN A 238 17.42 15.30 2.05
C ASN A 238 16.51 14.07 1.94
N VAL A 239 15.61 14.05 0.96
CA VAL A 239 14.50 13.08 0.92
C VAL A 239 14.93 11.73 0.36
N ILE A 240 15.63 11.70 -0.78
CA ILE A 240 16.11 10.43 -1.40
C ILE A 240 17.01 9.65 -0.43
N PRO A 241 18.06 10.23 0.18
CA PRO A 241 18.92 9.51 1.11
C PRO A 241 18.15 9.00 2.33
N ALA A 242 17.21 9.80 2.85
CA ALA A 242 16.41 9.40 4.00
C ALA A 242 15.47 8.22 3.72
N ILE A 243 14.89 8.15 2.52
CA ILE A 243 14.08 6.99 2.10
C ILE A 243 14.97 5.77 1.84
N GLU A 244 16.13 5.97 1.22
CA GLU A 244 17.11 4.90 0.95
C GLU A 244 17.60 4.23 2.25
N GLU A 245 17.84 5.00 3.31
CA GLU A 245 18.27 4.48 4.61
C GLU A 245 17.13 3.94 5.50
N ALA A 246 15.89 4.37 5.29
CA ALA A 246 14.77 4.02 6.16
C ALA A 246 14.34 2.56 6.05
N ASP A 247 13.93 1.97 7.17
CA ASP A 247 13.22 0.69 7.24
C ASP A 247 11.69 0.92 7.12
N GLY A 248 11.20 2.03 7.67
CA GLY A 248 9.80 2.47 7.59
C GLY A 248 9.67 3.95 7.20
N ILE A 249 8.62 4.28 6.44
CA ILE A 249 8.31 5.66 6.04
C ILE A 249 6.90 6.01 6.53
N VAL A 250 6.79 7.09 7.30
CA VAL A 250 5.50 7.60 7.80
C VAL A 250 5.12 8.86 7.01
N TRP A 251 3.99 8.82 6.34
CA TRP A 251 3.46 9.93 5.52
C TRP A 251 2.39 10.68 6.31
N LEU A 252 2.67 11.92 6.70
CA LEU A 252 1.71 12.79 7.38
C LEU A 252 0.92 13.57 6.33
N CYS A 253 -0.29 13.10 6.04
CA CYS A 253 -1.12 13.62 4.97
C CYS A 253 -2.36 14.31 5.55
N PRO A 254 -2.30 15.60 5.89
CA PRO A 254 -3.53 16.37 6.10
C PRO A 254 -4.39 16.28 4.84
N ASN A 255 -5.71 16.19 5.02
CA ASN A 255 -6.64 16.13 3.89
C ASN A 255 -6.89 17.53 3.32
N TYR A 256 -6.48 17.76 2.08
CA TYR A 256 -6.84 18.94 1.29
C TYR A 256 -7.61 18.52 0.04
N ASN A 257 -8.93 18.77 0.03
CA ASN A 257 -9.84 18.41 -1.06
C ASN A 257 -9.82 16.92 -1.42
N ASP A 258 -9.88 16.06 -0.40
CA ASP A 258 -9.84 14.60 -0.50
C ASP A 258 -8.59 14.08 -1.22
N ALA A 259 -7.47 14.81 -1.13
CA ALA A 259 -6.24 14.52 -1.82
C ALA A 259 -4.99 14.65 -0.95
N ILE A 260 -3.93 13.93 -1.36
CA ILE A 260 -2.59 14.11 -0.80
C ILE A 260 -2.09 15.52 -1.12
N ALA A 261 -1.51 16.20 -0.13
CA ALA A 261 -0.94 17.53 -0.30
C ALA A 261 0.05 17.58 -1.48
N ALA A 262 -0.02 18.66 -2.27
CA ALA A 262 0.76 18.81 -3.51
C ALA A 262 2.27 18.56 -3.32
N ASN A 263 2.86 19.07 -2.24
CA ASN A 263 4.28 18.86 -1.92
C ASN A 263 4.62 17.38 -1.71
N LEU A 264 3.76 16.62 -1.02
CA LEU A 264 3.97 15.18 -0.82
C LEU A 264 3.74 14.42 -2.12
N THR A 265 2.76 14.81 -2.93
CA THR A 265 2.58 14.28 -4.28
C THR A 265 3.82 14.52 -5.15
N ALA A 266 4.46 15.69 -5.05
CA ALA A 266 5.71 15.99 -5.74
C ALA A 266 6.85 15.06 -5.29
N VAL A 267 6.96 14.77 -3.98
CA VAL A 267 7.88 13.75 -3.46
C VAL A 267 7.59 12.39 -4.08
N ILE A 268 6.34 11.91 -4.01
CA ILE A 268 5.91 10.60 -4.53
C ILE A 268 6.25 10.45 -6.01
N ASN A 269 6.03 11.50 -6.80
CA ASN A 269 6.34 11.49 -8.23
C ASN A 269 7.86 11.41 -8.47
N ARG A 270 8.66 12.08 -7.64
CA ARG A 270 10.12 12.17 -7.81
C ARG A 270 10.89 11.00 -7.23
N ILE A 271 10.38 10.28 -6.22
CA ILE A 271 11.01 9.05 -5.72
C ILE A 271 11.05 7.92 -6.76
N THR A 272 10.36 8.08 -7.90
CA THR A 272 10.52 7.21 -9.07
C THR A 272 11.99 7.03 -9.47
N VAL A 273 12.82 8.07 -9.28
CA VAL A 273 14.25 8.01 -9.57
C VAL A 273 14.98 7.00 -8.69
N LEU A 274 14.62 6.93 -7.40
CA LEU A 274 15.16 5.96 -6.46
C LEU A 274 14.54 4.57 -6.68
N TYR A 275 13.26 4.51 -6.99
CA TYR A 275 12.55 3.26 -7.34
C TYR A 275 13.19 2.53 -8.54
N ASN A 276 13.70 3.27 -9.53
CA ASN A 276 14.41 2.67 -10.66
C ASN A 276 15.78 2.08 -10.28
N LYS A 277 16.34 2.48 -9.12
CA LYS A 277 17.64 2.01 -8.62
C LYS A 277 17.49 0.85 -7.65
N MET A 278 16.49 0.88 -6.77
CA MET A 278 16.30 -0.11 -5.72
C MET A 278 14.84 -0.51 -5.53
N SER A 279 14.62 -1.74 -5.08
CA SER A 279 13.30 -2.19 -4.66
C SER A 279 12.90 -1.58 -3.32
N PHE A 280 11.62 -1.20 -3.19
CA PHE A 280 11.02 -0.80 -1.91
C PHE A 280 10.28 -1.94 -1.21
N HIS A 281 10.36 -3.19 -1.71
CA HIS A 281 9.58 -4.32 -1.16
C HIS A 281 9.89 -4.62 0.32
N ASN A 282 11.08 -4.25 0.78
CA ASN A 282 11.53 -4.44 2.18
C ASN A 282 11.42 -3.15 3.01
N LYS A 283 10.73 -2.12 2.51
CA LYS A 283 10.49 -0.88 3.23
C LYS A 283 8.99 -0.75 3.49
N SER A 284 8.64 -0.49 4.74
CA SER A 284 7.24 -0.36 5.15
C SER A 284 6.75 1.07 4.96
N MET A 285 5.49 1.22 4.53
CA MET A 285 4.82 2.51 4.51
C MET A 285 3.72 2.59 5.57
N PHE A 286 3.60 3.76 6.20
CA PHE A 286 2.52 4.11 7.12
C PHE A 286 1.91 5.46 6.74
N GLY A 287 0.64 5.66 7.09
CA GLY A 287 -0.07 6.91 6.84
C GLY A 287 -0.70 7.45 8.12
N ILE A 288 -0.59 8.76 8.33
CA ILE A 288 -1.33 9.48 9.37
C ILE A 288 -2.13 10.56 8.66
N ILE A 289 -3.45 10.45 8.72
CA ILE A 289 -4.37 11.32 8.00
C ILE A 289 -5.33 11.94 9.01
N VAL A 290 -5.37 13.27 9.03
CA VAL A 290 -6.38 13.98 9.80
C VAL A 290 -7.14 14.90 8.87
N SER A 291 -8.45 14.70 8.82
CA SER A 291 -9.37 15.48 7.99
C SER A 291 -10.11 16.51 8.81
N GLY A 292 -10.43 17.67 8.21
CA GLY A 292 -11.27 18.66 8.89
C GLY A 292 -12.73 18.24 9.02
N ASN A 293 -13.23 17.43 8.08
CA ASN A 293 -14.62 16.97 8.06
C ASN A 293 -14.71 15.46 7.76
N SER A 294 -14.39 15.07 6.53
CA SER A 294 -14.47 13.69 6.03
C SER A 294 -13.35 13.42 5.00
N GLY A 295 -13.37 12.25 4.36
CA GLY A 295 -12.50 11.95 3.19
C GLY A 295 -11.12 11.40 3.51
N SER A 296 -10.85 11.04 4.77
CA SER A 296 -9.58 10.41 5.14
C SER A 296 -9.32 9.09 4.39
N ASP A 297 -10.38 8.34 4.07
CA ASP A 297 -10.28 7.11 3.29
C ASP A 297 -9.88 7.36 1.83
N SER A 298 -10.35 8.46 1.22
CA SER A 298 -9.93 8.88 -0.12
C SER A 298 -8.42 9.14 -0.18
N VAL A 299 -7.87 9.82 0.84
CA VAL A 299 -6.43 10.09 0.95
C VAL A 299 -5.66 8.80 1.26
N ALA A 300 -6.18 7.93 2.11
CA ALA A 300 -5.57 6.64 2.44
C ALA A 300 -5.44 5.74 1.21
N LYS A 301 -6.51 5.66 0.41
CA LYS A 301 -6.54 4.90 -0.85
C LYS A 301 -5.57 5.45 -1.89
N GLN A 302 -5.39 6.77 -1.96
CA GLN A 302 -4.34 7.38 -2.79
C GLN A 302 -2.94 6.98 -2.33
N LEU A 303 -2.66 6.96 -1.02
CA LEU A 303 -1.37 6.51 -0.50
C LEU A 303 -1.11 5.04 -0.84
N ILE A 304 -2.09 4.16 -0.63
CA ILE A 304 -2.01 2.74 -1.00
C ILE A 304 -1.74 2.59 -2.50
N GLY A 305 -2.51 3.31 -3.32
CA GLY A 305 -2.35 3.31 -4.78
C GLY A 305 -0.96 3.77 -5.22
N ALA A 306 -0.49 4.89 -4.68
CA ALA A 306 0.77 5.47 -5.09
C ALA A 306 1.98 4.69 -4.55
N LEU A 307 1.97 4.27 -3.29
CA LEU A 307 3.16 3.75 -2.61
C LEU A 307 3.21 2.23 -2.59
N ASN A 308 2.14 1.56 -2.20
CA ASN A 308 2.13 0.09 -2.12
C ASN A 308 1.93 -0.55 -3.50
N ILE A 309 0.88 -0.12 -4.22
CA ILE A 309 0.55 -0.70 -5.53
C ILE A 309 1.56 -0.29 -6.61
N ASN A 310 1.96 0.99 -6.68
CA ASN A 310 2.78 1.50 -7.80
C ASN A 310 4.28 1.63 -7.49
N LYS A 311 4.69 1.84 -6.24
CA LYS A 311 6.11 1.96 -5.86
C LYS A 311 6.63 0.73 -5.12
N GLY A 312 5.74 -0.19 -4.72
CA GLY A 312 6.13 -1.44 -4.11
C GLY A 312 6.62 -1.33 -2.68
N PHE A 313 6.19 -0.33 -1.92
CA PHE A 313 6.38 -0.37 -0.46
C PHE A 313 5.53 -1.49 0.15
N MET A 314 6.05 -2.16 1.17
CA MET A 314 5.24 -3.06 1.99
C MET A 314 4.18 -2.25 2.74
N LEU A 315 2.97 -2.80 2.84
CA LEU A 315 1.88 -2.25 3.63
C LEU A 315 1.64 -3.15 4.85
N PRO A 316 2.16 -2.80 6.03
CA PRO A 316 1.89 -3.53 7.27
C PRO A 316 0.41 -3.53 7.63
N ALA A 317 -0.01 -4.42 8.52
CA ALA A 317 -1.38 -4.47 9.03
C ALA A 317 -1.71 -3.16 9.76
N HIS A 318 -2.93 -2.63 9.56
CA HIS A 318 -3.36 -1.35 10.16
C HIS A 318 -2.37 -0.20 9.91
N ALA A 319 -1.81 -0.13 8.69
CA ALA A 319 -0.71 0.81 8.38
C ALA A 319 -1.15 2.28 8.29
N ILE A 320 -2.45 2.56 8.27
CA ILE A 320 -2.97 3.93 8.14
C ILE A 320 -3.92 4.23 9.29
N ILE A 321 -3.63 5.28 10.06
CA ILE A 321 -4.55 5.86 11.03
C ILE A 321 -5.23 7.09 10.45
N THR A 322 -6.54 7.18 10.68
CA THR A 322 -7.38 8.29 10.20
C THR A 322 -8.16 8.90 11.36
N GLU A 323 -8.19 10.22 11.45
CA GLU A 323 -9.03 10.95 12.42
C GLU A 323 -9.70 12.16 11.78
N THR A 324 -10.70 12.72 12.46
CA THR A 324 -11.36 13.97 12.07
C THR A 324 -11.16 15.03 13.16
N ALA A 325 -10.48 16.13 12.79
CA ALA A 325 -10.25 17.28 13.66
C ALA A 325 -10.08 18.56 12.83
N ASN A 326 -11.06 19.46 12.89
CA ASN A 326 -11.08 20.70 12.09
C ASN A 326 -10.23 21.82 12.72
N ASN A 327 -10.61 22.23 13.92
CA ASN A 327 -9.98 23.37 14.58
C ASN A 327 -8.54 23.03 15.00
N PRO A 328 -7.63 24.03 15.06
CA PRO A 328 -6.31 23.84 15.64
C PRO A 328 -6.39 23.16 17.00
N LYS A 329 -5.53 22.16 17.25
CA LYS A 329 -5.48 21.39 18.51
C LYS A 329 -6.75 20.56 18.81
N ALA A 330 -7.71 20.47 17.90
CA ALA A 330 -8.90 19.64 18.11
C ALA A 330 -8.56 18.13 18.17
N ILE A 331 -7.41 17.72 17.63
CA ILE A 331 -6.98 16.32 17.70
C ILE A 331 -6.87 15.80 19.14
N PHE A 332 -6.46 16.65 20.08
CA PHE A 332 -6.35 16.28 21.50
C PHE A 332 -7.70 16.04 22.18
N LYS A 333 -8.81 16.44 21.53
CA LYS A 333 -10.17 16.24 22.03
C LYS A 333 -10.85 15.04 21.38
N VAL A 334 -10.21 14.39 20.40
CA VAL A 334 -10.74 13.16 19.80
C VAL A 334 -10.79 12.08 20.86
N GLU A 335 -11.91 11.34 20.88
CA GLU A 335 -12.13 10.29 21.87
C GLU A 335 -11.03 9.23 21.81
N ASN A 336 -10.48 8.90 22.98
CA ASN A 336 -9.43 7.89 23.17
C ASN A 336 -8.17 8.11 22.30
N ILE A 337 -7.89 9.35 21.89
CA ILE A 337 -6.81 9.64 20.94
C ILE A 337 -5.42 9.17 21.42
N THR A 338 -5.14 9.25 22.73
CA THR A 338 -3.89 8.73 23.30
C THR A 338 -3.79 7.21 23.15
N TYR A 339 -4.87 6.47 23.42
CA TYR A 339 -4.91 5.03 23.22
C TYR A 339 -4.76 4.65 21.74
N LYS A 340 -5.41 5.40 20.84
CA LYS A 340 -5.26 5.20 19.39
C LYS A 340 -3.83 5.47 18.92
N ALA A 341 -3.18 6.51 19.45
CA ALA A 341 -1.79 6.84 19.16
C ALA A 341 -0.84 5.73 19.63
N GLU A 342 -1.01 5.23 20.86
CA GLU A 342 -0.24 4.10 21.40
C GLU A 342 -0.44 2.83 20.55
N ASN A 343 -1.69 2.53 20.19
CA ASN A 343 -1.99 1.35 19.39
C ASN A 343 -1.38 1.43 17.98
N PHE A 344 -1.42 2.61 17.36
CA PHE A 344 -0.77 2.83 16.08
C PHE A 344 0.76 2.73 16.16
N ALA A 345 1.37 3.21 17.26
CA ALA A 345 2.80 2.99 17.50
C ALA A 345 3.15 1.49 17.57
N LYS A 346 2.31 0.66 18.20
CA LYS A 346 2.47 -0.81 18.18
C LYS A 346 2.42 -1.40 16.77
N HIS A 347 1.53 -0.89 15.92
CA HIS A 347 1.49 -1.30 14.50
C HIS A 347 2.76 -0.88 13.74
N ILE A 348 3.34 0.29 14.02
CA ILE A 348 4.64 0.70 13.48
C ILE A 348 5.75 -0.22 13.95
N ILE A 349 5.85 -0.49 15.26
CA ILE A 349 6.86 -1.38 15.86
C ILE A 349 6.83 -2.76 15.21
N ASN A 350 5.64 -3.32 15.01
CA ASN A 350 5.48 -4.65 14.42
C ASN A 350 5.65 -4.69 12.89
N GLY A 351 5.67 -3.52 12.25
CA GLY A 351 5.71 -3.40 10.80
C GLY A 351 7.07 -2.99 10.23
N VAL A 352 8.07 -2.69 11.07
CA VAL A 352 9.42 -2.23 10.68
C VAL A 352 10.48 -3.13 11.27
#